data_AF-A0A972U804-F1
#
_entry.id   AF-A0A972U804-F1
#
_cell.length_a   1.000
_cell.length_b   1.000
_cell.length_c   1.000
_cell.angle_alpha   90.00
_cell.angle_beta   90.00
_cell.angle_gamma   90.00
#
_symmetry.space_group_name_H-M   'P 1'
#
loop_
_entity.id
_entity.type
_entity.pdbx_description
1 polymer ?
#
loop_
_entity_poly.entity_id
_entity_poly.type
_entity_poly.pdbx_seq_one_letter_code
_entity_poly.pdbx_strand_id
1 'polypeptide(L)'
;MSRFALPLLSVMVCLVGCSSAPQLPRSGTMDLPTWLTAPRGAIQRDAPVDLRMGCPEHLVDLCERYALPAWVVYGTVRCLGANECVVNGTFRRFSLSDQSGESNVVVDELYYDVVRTKVEGVLAGIARAVGEAETELDRMNVLGAYVRRRFGAFALFSLKQAEEVAAAPEGFTNLLLESGESMDVMERFDRESVAALDLRAGWSETDDYYQVIQAGDFGYGNPMDSFRRTEEEAIHELARSLVVKFSHLQRQFSTARSIDDDVQEEASKEEIALRMRGVLVCRRIVDPGNRTCLVTVRVARTGVALR
;
A
#
# COMPACT_ATOMS: atom_id res chain seq x y z
N MET A 1 0.03 -30.18 41.93
CA MET A 1 1.20 -29.28 41.91
C MET A 1 2.20 -29.82 40.89
N SER A 2 2.81 -28.91 40.11
CA SER A 2 3.88 -29.09 39.11
C SER A 2 3.53 -29.93 37.88
N ARG A 3 3.04 -29.36 36.76
CA ARG A 3 3.74 -28.54 35.74
C ARG A 3 5.00 -29.23 35.18
N PHE A 4 4.84 -29.93 34.06
CA PHE A 4 5.95 -30.21 33.14
C PHE A 4 6.06 -29.02 32.18
N ALA A 5 7.09 -28.22 32.39
CA ALA A 5 7.56 -27.22 31.44
C ALA A 5 8.53 -27.91 30.47
N LEU A 6 8.16 -27.99 29.19
CA LEU A 6 9.08 -28.31 28.10
C LEU A 6 9.65 -26.98 27.57
N PRO A 7 10.97 -26.77 27.58
CA PRO A 7 11.55 -25.60 26.93
C PRO A 7 11.60 -25.87 25.42
N LEU A 8 10.78 -25.14 24.67
CA LEU A 8 10.93 -24.96 23.23
C LEU A 8 12.24 -24.19 23.00
N LEU A 9 13.27 -24.93 22.62
CA LEU A 9 14.59 -24.40 22.32
C LEU A 9 14.56 -23.88 20.88
N SER A 10 14.33 -22.58 20.74
CA SER A 10 14.38 -21.83 19.49
C SER A 10 15.78 -21.91 18.88
N VAL A 11 15.96 -22.74 17.85
CA VAL A 11 17.14 -22.66 16.98
C VAL A 11 16.82 -21.64 15.89
N MET A 12 17.18 -20.39 16.16
CA MET A 12 17.21 -19.31 15.19
C MET A 12 18.37 -19.59 14.22
N VAL A 13 18.07 -20.24 13.09
CA VAL A 13 19.05 -20.39 12.00
C VAL A 13 19.15 -19.02 11.31
N CYS A 14 20.21 -18.28 11.67
CA CYS A 14 20.66 -17.13 10.92
C CYS A 14 21.09 -17.59 9.52
N LEU A 15 20.16 -17.52 8.55
CA LEU A 15 20.50 -17.43 7.14
C LEU A 15 21.19 -16.09 6.90
N VAL A 16 22.47 -16.00 7.27
CA VAL A 16 23.39 -14.95 6.85
C VAL A 16 23.75 -15.23 5.39
N GLY A 17 22.76 -15.09 4.51
CA GLY A 17 23.04 -14.62 3.16
C GLY A 17 23.46 -13.17 3.33
N CYS A 18 24.75 -12.89 3.14
CA CYS A 18 25.27 -11.53 3.03
C CYS A 18 24.63 -10.83 1.82
N SER A 19 23.35 -10.47 1.93
CA SER A 19 22.82 -9.37 1.15
C SER A 19 23.42 -8.13 1.79
N SER A 20 24.45 -7.59 1.18
CA SER A 20 24.83 -6.21 1.42
C SER A 20 23.53 -5.39 1.40
N ALA A 21 23.18 -4.74 2.51
CA ALA A 21 22.26 -3.61 2.43
C ALA A 21 22.76 -2.73 1.27
N PRO A 22 21.89 -2.14 0.43
CA PRO A 22 22.34 -1.27 -0.65
C PRO A 22 23.21 -0.17 -0.06
N GLN A 23 24.53 -0.37 -0.09
CA GLN A 23 25.48 0.68 0.19
C GLN A 23 25.27 1.66 -0.93
N LEU A 24 25.03 2.93 -0.58
CA LEU A 24 25.09 4.05 -1.52
C LEU A 24 26.19 3.75 -2.53
N PRO A 25 25.87 3.44 -3.80
CA PRO A 25 26.92 3.44 -4.79
C PRO A 25 27.43 4.88 -4.77
N ARG A 26 28.75 5.03 -4.66
CA ARG A 26 29.44 6.34 -4.63
C ARG A 26 29.07 7.24 -5.83
N SER A 27 28.27 6.74 -6.78
CA SER A 27 27.82 7.36 -8.01
C SER A 27 26.53 8.18 -7.93
N GLY A 28 25.79 8.21 -6.81
CA GLY A 28 24.55 9.00 -6.74
C GLY A 28 23.44 8.49 -7.68
N THR A 29 23.48 7.19 -8.03
CA THR A 29 22.51 6.53 -8.90
C THR A 29 21.91 5.31 -8.23
N MET A 30 20.69 4.91 -8.57
CA MET A 30 20.03 3.72 -8.03
C MET A 30 19.30 2.95 -9.11
N ASP A 31 19.50 1.63 -9.16
CA ASP A 31 18.81 0.75 -10.09
C ASP A 31 17.73 -0.05 -9.37
N LEU A 32 16.51 -0.04 -9.90
CA LEU A 32 15.38 -0.79 -9.36
C LEU A 32 14.60 -1.50 -10.49
N PRO A 33 13.95 -2.63 -10.21
CA PRO A 33 13.18 -3.34 -11.24
C PRO A 33 11.99 -2.51 -11.75
N THR A 34 11.75 -2.53 -13.06
CA THR A 34 10.64 -1.78 -13.68
C THR A 34 9.26 -2.20 -13.22
N TRP A 35 9.05 -3.46 -12.80
CA TRP A 35 7.78 -3.89 -12.21
C TRP A 35 7.49 -3.19 -10.88
N LEU A 36 8.53 -2.75 -10.16
CA LEU A 36 8.41 -2.01 -8.91
C LEU A 36 8.19 -0.51 -9.19
N THR A 37 8.93 0.04 -10.14
CA THR A 37 8.99 1.49 -10.38
C THR A 37 7.93 2.00 -11.36
N ALA A 38 7.56 1.19 -12.35
CA ALA A 38 6.56 1.49 -13.37
C ALA A 38 5.65 0.27 -13.62
N PRO A 39 4.94 -0.23 -12.59
CA PRO A 39 4.04 -1.37 -12.73
C PRO A 39 2.98 -1.12 -13.80
N ARG A 40 2.67 -2.14 -14.60
CA ARG A 40 1.67 -2.08 -15.69
C ARG A 40 0.66 -3.22 -15.61
N GLY A 41 -0.56 -2.95 -16.07
CA GLY A 41 -1.62 -3.95 -16.18
C GLY A 41 -1.93 -4.62 -14.83
N ALA A 42 -1.93 -5.95 -14.81
CA ALA A 42 -2.26 -6.71 -13.60
C ALA A 42 -1.31 -6.45 -12.42
N ILE A 43 -0.05 -6.09 -12.68
CA ILE A 43 0.97 -5.85 -11.63
C ILE A 43 0.62 -4.65 -10.75
N GLN A 44 -0.16 -3.68 -11.26
CA GLN A 44 -0.56 -2.49 -10.50
C GLN A 44 -1.47 -2.78 -9.31
N ARG A 45 -2.02 -4.00 -9.22
CA ARG A 45 -2.87 -4.48 -8.11
C ARG A 45 -2.14 -5.41 -7.15
N ASP A 46 -0.93 -5.83 -7.52
CA ASP A 46 -0.08 -6.69 -6.71
C ASP A 46 0.74 -5.83 -5.74
N ALA A 47 1.15 -6.40 -4.62
CA ALA A 47 1.82 -5.66 -3.56
C ALA A 47 3.34 -5.93 -3.59
N PRO A 48 4.19 -4.92 -3.80
CA PRO A 48 5.62 -5.10 -3.57
C PRO A 48 5.88 -5.23 -2.07
N VAL A 49 6.66 -6.23 -1.69
CA VAL A 49 6.97 -6.55 -0.30
C VAL A 49 8.47 -6.81 -0.12
N ASP A 50 8.99 -6.50 1.06
CA ASP A 50 10.30 -7.00 1.51
C ASP A 50 10.07 -8.26 2.35
N LEU A 51 10.69 -9.37 1.97
CA LEU A 51 10.57 -10.66 2.66
C LEU A 51 11.08 -10.61 4.11
N ARG A 52 11.84 -9.56 4.47
CA ARG A 52 12.39 -9.31 5.81
C ARG A 52 11.70 -8.15 6.53
N MET A 53 10.60 -7.62 5.99
CA MET A 53 9.91 -6.50 6.61
C MET A 53 9.38 -6.86 8.01
N GLY A 54 9.40 -5.87 8.91
CA GLY A 54 8.67 -5.95 10.17
C GLY A 54 7.16 -5.88 9.93
N CYS A 55 6.37 -6.39 10.88
CA CYS A 55 4.92 -6.25 10.83
C CYS A 55 4.55 -4.78 11.12
N PRO A 56 3.82 -4.09 10.21
CA PRO A 56 3.31 -2.74 10.48
C PRO A 56 2.44 -2.75 11.74
N GLU A 57 2.53 -1.69 12.56
CA GLU A 57 1.86 -1.63 13.87
C GLU A 57 0.35 -1.92 13.79
N HIS A 58 -0.31 -1.39 12.76
CA HIS A 58 -1.75 -1.58 12.53
C HIS A 58 -2.14 -2.99 12.04
N LEU A 59 -1.18 -3.88 11.78
CA LEU A 59 -1.39 -5.27 11.33
C LEU A 59 -0.87 -6.30 12.35
N VAL A 60 -0.34 -5.88 13.50
CA VAL A 60 0.28 -6.76 14.50
C VAL A 60 -0.71 -7.84 14.97
N ASP A 61 -1.97 -7.48 15.19
CA ASP A 61 -3.01 -8.41 15.60
C ASP A 61 -3.24 -9.54 14.58
N LEU A 62 -3.18 -9.23 13.28
CA LEU A 62 -3.27 -10.23 12.22
C LEU A 62 -2.01 -11.10 12.13
N CYS A 63 -0.82 -10.49 12.27
CA CYS A 63 0.44 -11.22 12.31
C CYS A 63 0.47 -12.25 13.45
N GLU A 64 0.07 -11.85 14.66
CA GLU A 64 0.02 -12.73 15.84
C GLU A 64 -1.05 -13.81 15.70
N ARG A 65 -2.26 -13.45 15.26
CA ARG A 65 -3.39 -14.37 15.17
C ARG A 65 -3.16 -15.51 14.19
N TYR A 66 -2.55 -15.22 13.04
CA TYR A 66 -2.33 -16.22 11.98
C TYR A 66 -0.93 -16.82 11.98
N ALA A 67 0.00 -16.28 12.78
CA ALA A 67 1.40 -16.70 12.84
C ALA A 67 2.08 -16.79 11.46
N LEU A 68 1.70 -15.89 10.54
CA LEU A 68 2.23 -15.79 9.19
C LEU A 68 3.35 -14.73 9.11
N PRO A 69 4.27 -14.83 8.13
CA PRO A 69 5.25 -13.78 7.90
C PRO A 69 4.58 -12.43 7.60
N ALA A 70 5.17 -11.34 8.11
CA ALA A 70 4.64 -9.98 7.96
C ALA A 70 4.39 -9.60 6.49
N TRP A 71 5.27 -10.00 5.58
CA TRP A 71 5.12 -9.73 4.14
C TRP A 71 3.88 -10.39 3.52
N VAL A 72 3.44 -11.54 4.04
CA VAL A 72 2.21 -12.21 3.59
C VAL A 72 0.99 -11.45 4.07
N VAL A 73 1.00 -11.02 5.33
CA VAL A 73 -0.10 -10.27 5.95
C VAL A 73 -0.27 -8.92 5.25
N TYR A 74 0.82 -8.15 5.15
CA TYR A 74 0.82 -6.87 4.45
C TYR A 74 0.44 -7.04 2.98
N GLY A 75 1.03 -8.02 2.27
CA GLY A 75 0.70 -8.29 0.87
C GLY A 75 -0.77 -8.60 0.65
N THR A 76 -1.38 -9.39 1.54
CA THR A 76 -2.82 -9.73 1.49
C THR A 76 -3.70 -8.49 1.69
N VAL A 77 -3.45 -7.72 2.75
CA VAL A 77 -4.21 -6.50 3.05
C VAL A 77 -4.09 -5.53 1.89
N ARG A 78 -2.88 -5.34 1.36
CA ARG A 78 -2.65 -4.39 0.29
C ARG A 78 -3.27 -4.87 -1.03
N CYS A 79 -3.12 -6.12 -1.46
CA CYS A 79 -3.81 -6.63 -2.65
C CYS A 79 -5.34 -6.51 -2.56
N LEU A 80 -5.93 -6.78 -1.39
CA LEU A 80 -7.36 -6.59 -1.18
C LEU A 80 -7.76 -5.11 -1.21
N GLY A 81 -6.98 -4.23 -0.58
CA GLY A 81 -7.20 -2.79 -0.62
C GLY A 81 -7.08 -2.19 -2.02
N ALA A 82 -6.33 -2.81 -2.93
CA ALA A 82 -6.24 -2.37 -4.33
C ALA A 82 -7.57 -2.65 -5.06
N ASN A 83 -8.27 -3.72 -4.67
CA ASN A 83 -9.58 -4.03 -5.20
C ASN A 83 -10.65 -3.12 -4.59
N GLU A 84 -10.66 -2.96 -3.27
CA GLU A 84 -11.64 -2.16 -2.54
C GLU A 84 -11.10 -1.73 -1.18
N CYS A 85 -11.13 -0.42 -0.92
CA CYS A 85 -10.98 0.15 0.41
C CYS A 85 -12.15 1.08 0.72
N VAL A 86 -12.49 1.15 2.00
CA VAL A 86 -13.47 2.07 2.55
C VAL A 86 -12.71 3.09 3.37
N VAL A 87 -13.03 4.36 3.17
CA VAL A 87 -12.49 5.45 3.95
C VAL A 87 -13.63 6.10 4.68
N ASN A 88 -13.59 6.02 6.00
CA ASN A 88 -14.53 6.72 6.85
C ASN A 88 -13.85 7.97 7.37
N GLY A 89 -14.48 9.11 7.19
CA GLY A 89 -13.94 10.39 7.62
C GLY A 89 -14.94 11.18 8.41
N THR A 90 -14.45 11.89 9.43
CA THR A 90 -15.18 13.04 9.96
C THR A 90 -14.53 14.30 9.39
N PHE A 91 -15.34 15.19 8.82
CA PHE A 91 -14.91 16.55 8.54
C PHE A 91 -15.68 17.56 9.37
N ARG A 92 -14.98 18.64 9.75
CA ARG A 92 -15.58 19.83 10.33
C ARG A 92 -15.54 20.93 9.30
N ARG A 93 -16.68 21.58 9.15
CA ARG A 93 -16.79 22.73 8.28
C ARG A 93 -16.74 24.01 9.12
N PHE A 94 -15.94 24.97 8.69
CA PHE A 94 -15.94 26.31 9.26
C PHE A 94 -16.40 27.29 8.18
N SER A 95 -17.48 28.02 8.44
CA SER A 95 -17.84 29.19 7.65
C SER A 95 -17.20 30.39 8.32
N LEU A 96 -16.00 30.77 7.90
CA LEU A 96 -15.38 32.01 8.37
C LEU A 96 -15.76 33.10 7.37
N SER A 97 -16.74 33.92 7.74
CA SER A 97 -17.02 35.15 7.00
C SER A 97 -15.92 36.17 7.29
N ASP A 98 -14.74 36.00 6.69
CA ASP A 98 -13.90 37.15 6.42
C ASP A 98 -14.49 37.94 5.24
N GLN A 99 -13.91 39.10 4.92
CA GLN A 99 -14.39 39.97 3.84
C GLN A 99 -14.39 39.27 2.45
N SER A 100 -13.84 38.06 2.34
CA SER A 100 -13.81 37.21 1.14
C SER A 100 -14.85 36.09 1.11
N GLY A 101 -15.56 35.80 2.22
CA GLY A 101 -16.63 34.80 2.26
C GLY A 101 -16.16 33.35 2.11
N GLU A 102 -14.91 33.05 2.48
CA GLU A 102 -14.33 31.71 2.30
C GLU A 102 -14.85 30.69 3.35
N SER A 103 -15.19 29.49 2.89
CA SER A 103 -15.53 28.37 3.79
C SER A 103 -14.38 27.37 3.78
N ASN A 104 -13.81 27.14 4.95
CA ASN A 104 -12.71 26.20 5.13
C ASN A 104 -13.28 24.84 5.58
N VAL A 105 -12.87 23.77 4.90
CA VAL A 105 -13.18 22.38 5.27
C VAL A 105 -11.93 21.76 5.87
N VAL A 106 -12.03 21.33 7.13
CA VAL A 106 -10.95 20.61 7.81
C VAL A 106 -11.39 19.15 7.96
N VAL A 107 -10.55 18.22 7.50
CA VAL A 107 -10.77 16.80 7.71
C VAL A 107 -9.95 16.36 8.93
N ASP A 108 -10.62 16.00 10.01
CA ASP A 108 -9.97 15.70 11.29
C ASP A 108 -9.40 14.28 11.32
N GLU A 109 -10.24 13.30 10.96
CA GLU A 109 -9.94 11.89 11.11
C GLU A 109 -10.37 11.16 9.84
N LEU A 110 -9.44 10.38 9.26
CA LEU A 110 -9.70 9.48 8.14
C LEU A 110 -9.19 8.09 8.51
N TYR A 111 -10.07 7.10 8.42
CA TYR A 111 -9.75 5.70 8.67
C TYR A 111 -9.91 4.90 7.39
N TYR A 112 -8.83 4.26 6.97
CA TYR A 112 -8.78 3.37 5.81
C TYR A 112 -9.03 1.96 6.30
N ASP A 113 -10.13 1.38 5.86
CA ASP A 113 -10.48 0.01 6.18
C ASP A 113 -10.53 -0.82 4.91
N VAL A 114 -9.83 -1.96 4.94
CA VAL A 114 -10.01 -3.03 3.98
C VAL A 114 -10.91 -4.03 4.67
N VAL A 115 -12.02 -4.41 4.01
CA VAL A 115 -13.06 -5.26 4.60
C VAL A 115 -12.45 -6.43 5.39
N ARG A 116 -12.47 -6.31 6.72
CA ARG A 116 -11.71 -7.18 7.63
C ARG A 116 -12.04 -8.66 7.46
N THR A 117 -13.30 -8.98 7.20
CA THR A 117 -13.74 -10.36 6.94
C THR A 117 -13.10 -10.98 5.71
N LYS A 118 -12.80 -10.18 4.66
CA LYS A 118 -12.07 -10.67 3.47
C LYS A 118 -10.61 -10.96 3.81
N VAL A 119 -9.96 -10.06 4.56
CA VAL A 119 -8.58 -10.23 5.02
C VAL A 119 -8.46 -11.49 5.87
N GLU A 120 -9.32 -11.62 6.88
CA GLU A 120 -9.32 -12.78 7.78
C GLU A 120 -9.58 -14.08 7.03
N GLY A 121 -10.52 -14.10 6.08
CA GLY A 121 -10.80 -15.29 5.26
C GLY A 121 -9.61 -15.76 4.44
N VAL A 122 -8.88 -14.83 3.79
CA VAL A 122 -7.69 -15.16 2.99
C VAL A 122 -6.55 -15.63 3.89
N LEU A 123 -6.24 -14.89 4.97
CA LEU A 123 -5.15 -15.25 5.88
C LEU A 123 -5.39 -16.59 6.60
N ALA A 124 -6.64 -16.88 7.01
CA ALA A 124 -7.00 -18.18 7.57
C ALA A 124 -6.76 -19.32 6.57
N GLY A 125 -7.08 -19.10 5.29
CA GLY A 125 -6.82 -20.06 4.22
C GLY A 125 -5.32 -20.36 4.07
N ILE A 126 -4.48 -19.32 4.03
CA ILE A 126 -3.02 -19.45 3.93
C ILE A 126 -2.46 -20.15 5.17
N ALA A 127 -2.84 -19.70 6.38
CA ALA A 127 -2.36 -20.26 7.63
C ALA A 127 -2.70 -21.74 7.77
N ARG A 128 -3.90 -22.15 7.37
CA ARG A 128 -4.29 -23.57 7.33
C ARG A 128 -3.41 -24.37 6.37
N ALA A 129 -3.21 -23.91 5.14
CA ALA A 129 -2.37 -24.60 4.16
C ALA A 129 -0.91 -24.74 4.64
N VAL A 130 -0.37 -23.70 5.30
CA VAL A 130 0.95 -23.76 5.94
C VAL A 130 0.96 -24.73 7.13
N GLY A 131 -0.13 -24.81 7.90
CA GLY A 131 -0.26 -25.72 9.03
C GLY A 131 -0.44 -27.20 8.64
N GLU A 132 -1.04 -27.45 7.48
CA GLU A 132 -1.20 -28.79 6.89
C GLU A 132 0.09 -29.30 6.22
N ALA A 133 1.03 -28.40 5.89
CA ALA A 133 2.31 -28.76 5.28
C ALA A 133 3.25 -29.46 6.29
N GLU A 134 3.66 -30.68 5.93
CA GLU A 134 4.47 -31.56 6.76
C GLU A 134 5.94 -31.11 6.84
N THR A 135 6.49 -30.62 5.72
CA THR A 135 7.89 -30.21 5.64
C THR A 135 8.05 -28.69 5.53
N GLU A 136 9.24 -28.18 5.88
CA GLU A 136 9.58 -26.78 5.68
C GLU A 136 9.55 -26.39 4.19
N LEU A 137 9.96 -27.31 3.32
CA LEU A 137 9.91 -27.12 1.87
C LEU A 137 8.46 -26.94 1.39
N ASP A 138 7.53 -27.75 1.89
CA ASP A 138 6.11 -27.64 1.55
C ASP A 138 5.52 -26.31 2.03
N ARG A 139 5.90 -25.86 3.24
CA ARG A 139 5.50 -24.53 3.74
C ARG A 139 6.03 -23.41 2.84
N MET A 140 7.28 -23.50 2.40
CA MET A 140 7.84 -22.55 1.46
C MET A 140 7.16 -22.60 0.10
N ASN A 141 6.68 -23.77 -0.36
CA ASN A 141 5.89 -23.90 -1.59
C ASN A 141 4.52 -23.23 -1.46
N VAL A 142 3.83 -23.42 -0.34
CA VAL A 142 2.57 -22.72 -0.05
C VAL A 142 2.76 -21.21 -0.09
N LEU A 143 3.77 -20.68 0.62
CA LEU A 143 4.05 -19.24 0.63
C LEU A 143 4.55 -18.74 -0.73
N GLY A 144 5.33 -19.56 -1.43
CA GLY A 144 5.91 -19.26 -2.73
C GLY A 144 4.88 -19.11 -3.83
N ALA A 145 3.72 -19.77 -3.71
CA ALA A 145 2.60 -19.63 -4.62
C ALA A 145 2.04 -18.19 -4.69
N TYR A 146 2.34 -17.35 -3.70
CA TYR A 146 1.93 -15.94 -3.69
C TYR A 146 3.00 -15.00 -4.24
N VAL A 147 4.18 -15.50 -4.63
CA VAL A 147 5.27 -14.69 -5.15
C VAL A 147 5.27 -14.74 -6.67
N ARG A 148 4.92 -13.61 -7.29
CA ARG A 148 4.85 -13.48 -8.76
C ARG A 148 6.18 -13.09 -9.39
N ARG A 149 6.96 -12.25 -8.69
CA ARG A 149 8.31 -11.80 -9.09
C ARG A 149 9.17 -11.66 -7.86
N ARG A 150 10.48 -11.82 -8.02
CA ARG A 150 11.46 -11.63 -6.95
C ARG A 150 12.70 -10.91 -7.47
N PHE A 151 13.24 -10.05 -6.62
CA PHE A 151 14.52 -9.37 -6.79
C PHE A 151 15.25 -9.36 -5.44
N GLY A 152 16.11 -10.35 -5.21
CA GLY A 152 16.80 -10.53 -3.92
C GLY A 152 15.83 -10.74 -2.75
N ALA A 153 15.79 -9.79 -1.82
CA ALA A 153 14.86 -9.80 -0.68
C ALA A 153 13.48 -9.19 -1.01
N PHE A 154 13.33 -8.55 -2.17
CA PHE A 154 12.07 -7.93 -2.58
C PHE A 154 11.25 -8.88 -3.45
N ALA A 155 9.94 -8.88 -3.25
CA ALA A 155 9.02 -9.73 -3.98
C ALA A 155 7.77 -8.95 -4.41
N LEU A 156 7.13 -9.39 -5.48
CA LEU A 156 5.80 -8.97 -5.87
C LEU A 156 4.80 -10.02 -5.36
N PHE A 157 4.09 -9.69 -4.29
CA PHE A 157 3.04 -10.51 -3.72
C PHE A 157 1.76 -10.39 -4.56
N SER A 158 1.16 -11.53 -4.92
CA SER A 158 -0.10 -11.56 -5.65
C SER A 158 -1.03 -12.65 -5.12
N LEU A 159 -2.29 -12.29 -4.90
CA LEU A 159 -3.34 -13.26 -4.59
C LEU A 159 -3.78 -14.08 -5.83
N LYS A 160 -3.56 -13.56 -7.04
CA LYS A 160 -3.92 -14.26 -8.29
C LYS A 160 -3.01 -15.44 -8.58
N GLN A 161 -1.72 -15.30 -8.25
CA GLN A 161 -0.74 -16.36 -8.48
C GLN A 161 -1.13 -17.64 -7.73
N ALA A 162 -1.72 -17.54 -6.55
CA ALA A 162 -2.19 -18.70 -5.80
C ALA A 162 -3.36 -19.44 -6.49
N GLU A 163 -4.28 -18.72 -7.13
CA GLU A 163 -5.38 -19.32 -7.92
C GLU A 163 -4.83 -20.03 -9.15
N GLU A 164 -3.85 -19.41 -9.84
CA GLU A 164 -3.17 -19.99 -11.00
C GLU A 164 -2.33 -21.22 -10.62
N VAL A 165 -1.65 -21.20 -9.48
CA VAL A 165 -0.83 -22.33 -8.98
C VAL A 165 -1.70 -23.49 -8.54
N ALA A 166 -2.84 -23.25 -7.88
CA ALA A 166 -3.80 -24.31 -7.55
C ALA A 166 -4.34 -25.03 -8.80
N ALA A 167 -4.30 -24.37 -9.96
CA ALA A 167 -4.72 -24.92 -11.24
C ALA A 167 -3.56 -25.45 -12.12
N ALA A 168 -2.30 -25.23 -11.72
CA ALA A 168 -1.14 -25.56 -12.54
C ALA A 168 -0.71 -27.05 -12.37
N PRO A 169 -0.28 -27.73 -13.46
CA PRO A 169 0.31 -29.08 -13.36
C PRO A 169 1.69 -29.06 -12.68
N GLU A 170 2.21 -30.24 -12.31
CA GLU A 170 3.55 -30.44 -11.75
C GLU A 170 4.63 -29.66 -12.54
N GLY A 171 5.47 -28.89 -11.83
CA GLY A 171 6.54 -28.07 -12.43
C GLY A 171 6.52 -26.58 -12.05
N PHE A 172 5.70 -26.16 -11.07
CA PHE A 172 5.72 -24.78 -10.58
C PHE A 172 7.09 -24.43 -9.96
N THR A 173 7.68 -23.35 -10.48
CA THR A 173 8.92 -22.80 -9.96
C THR A 173 8.64 -21.87 -8.78
N ASN A 174 9.06 -22.30 -7.58
CA ASN A 174 8.92 -21.49 -6.38
C ASN A 174 10.03 -20.41 -6.32
N LEU A 175 9.64 -19.17 -6.61
CA LEU A 175 10.55 -18.02 -6.56
C LEU A 175 11.12 -17.72 -5.16
N LEU A 176 10.56 -18.26 -4.07
CA LEU A 176 11.17 -18.18 -2.74
C LEU A 176 12.37 -19.11 -2.57
N LEU A 177 12.43 -20.21 -3.32
CA LEU A 177 13.49 -21.22 -3.22
C LEU A 177 14.62 -20.99 -4.23
N GLU A 178 14.33 -20.36 -5.37
CA GLU A 178 15.35 -19.99 -6.34
C GLU A 178 16.03 -18.66 -5.99
N SER A 179 17.30 -18.49 -6.39
CA SER A 179 17.99 -17.21 -6.24
C SER A 179 17.25 -16.17 -7.08
N GLY A 180 16.46 -15.34 -6.41
CA GLY A 180 15.51 -14.43 -7.03
C GLY A 180 16.12 -13.23 -7.74
N GLU A 181 17.18 -13.40 -8.51
CA GLU A 181 17.56 -12.43 -9.53
C GLU A 181 16.77 -12.78 -10.79
N SER A 182 15.53 -12.28 -10.86
CA SER A 182 14.81 -12.24 -12.13
C SER A 182 15.65 -11.44 -13.13
N MET A 183 15.71 -11.88 -14.39
CA MET A 183 16.26 -11.09 -15.51
C MET A 183 15.34 -9.91 -15.86
N ASP A 184 14.88 -9.20 -14.84
CA ASP A 184 13.91 -8.14 -14.97
C ASP A 184 14.60 -6.88 -15.49
N VAL A 185 13.88 -6.15 -16.35
CA VAL A 185 14.34 -4.88 -16.87
C VAL A 185 14.48 -3.90 -15.71
N MET A 186 15.67 -3.33 -15.55
CA MET A 186 16.00 -2.36 -14.51
C MET A 186 15.80 -0.94 -15.02
N GLU A 187 15.36 -0.07 -14.12
CA GLU A 187 15.31 1.36 -14.31
C GLU A 187 16.35 2.04 -13.43
N ARG A 188 17.13 2.93 -14.04
CA ARG A 188 18.16 3.70 -13.37
C ARG A 188 17.62 5.08 -13.00
N PHE A 189 17.80 5.45 -11.75
CA PHE A 189 17.53 6.78 -11.22
C PHE A 189 18.83 7.52 -10.95
N ASP A 190 18.92 8.75 -11.44
CA ASP A 190 19.98 9.70 -11.14
C ASP A 190 19.36 11.10 -11.02
N ARG A 191 20.12 12.03 -10.45
CA ARG A 191 19.61 13.38 -10.13
C ARG A 191 19.15 14.16 -11.37
N GLU A 192 19.84 14.03 -12.50
CA GLU A 192 19.53 14.77 -13.72
C GLU A 192 18.27 14.22 -14.38
N SER A 193 18.19 12.90 -14.49
CA SER A 193 17.04 12.18 -15.02
C SER A 193 15.77 12.45 -14.20
N VAL A 194 15.86 12.50 -12.87
CA VAL A 194 14.70 12.77 -12.01
C VAL A 194 14.27 14.23 -12.07
N ALA A 195 15.22 15.17 -12.10
CA ALA A 195 14.91 16.59 -12.24
C ALA A 195 14.19 16.90 -13.57
N ALA A 196 14.52 16.18 -14.64
CA ALA A 196 13.88 16.33 -15.95
C ALA A 196 12.41 15.86 -15.98
N LEU A 197 11.93 15.11 -14.99
CA LEU A 197 10.54 14.62 -14.96
C LEU A 197 9.52 15.71 -14.55
N ASP A 198 9.97 16.83 -13.96
CA ASP A 198 9.12 17.92 -13.41
C ASP A 198 7.90 17.42 -12.61
N LEU A 199 8.07 16.34 -11.86
CA LEU A 199 7.00 15.77 -11.05
C LEU A 199 6.87 16.55 -9.75
N ARG A 200 5.71 17.16 -9.55
CA ARG A 200 5.37 17.90 -8.34
C ARG A 200 4.39 17.09 -7.51
N ALA A 201 4.67 17.01 -6.21
CA ALA A 201 3.74 16.43 -5.26
C ALA A 201 2.43 17.23 -5.28
N GLY A 202 1.31 16.53 -5.17
CA GLY A 202 0.00 17.14 -5.15
C GLY A 202 -1.10 16.27 -5.75
N TRP A 203 -2.31 16.80 -5.62
CA TRP A 203 -3.53 16.24 -6.17
C TRP A 203 -3.77 16.73 -7.59
N SER A 204 -4.25 15.85 -8.46
CA SER A 204 -4.76 16.22 -9.78
C SER A 204 -5.92 15.34 -10.20
N GLU A 205 -6.71 15.83 -11.15
CA GLU A 205 -7.82 15.07 -11.71
C GLU A 205 -7.90 15.22 -13.23
N THR A 206 -8.44 14.18 -13.84
CA THR A 206 -8.74 14.10 -15.27
C THR A 206 -10.19 13.63 -15.44
N ASP A 207 -10.64 13.49 -16.68
CA ASP A 207 -11.97 12.92 -16.97
C ASP A 207 -12.08 11.44 -16.56
N ASP A 208 -10.96 10.72 -16.52
CA ASP A 208 -10.94 9.27 -16.28
C ASP A 208 -10.63 8.90 -14.82
N TYR A 209 -9.75 9.66 -14.17
CA TYR A 209 -9.21 9.30 -12.86
C TYR A 209 -8.88 10.49 -11.97
N TYR A 210 -8.78 10.17 -10.68
CA TYR A 210 -8.20 10.99 -9.63
C TYR A 210 -6.77 10.51 -9.32
N GLN A 211 -5.86 11.43 -9.01
CA GLN A 211 -4.45 11.13 -8.79
C GLN A 211 -3.87 11.94 -7.62
N VAL A 212 -2.98 11.29 -6.88
CA VAL A 212 -2.02 11.96 -5.98
C VAL A 212 -0.61 11.54 -6.33
N ILE A 213 0.30 12.51 -6.32
CA ILE A 213 1.75 12.30 -6.22
C ILE A 213 2.16 12.69 -4.81
N GLN A 214 2.63 11.73 -4.02
CA GLN A 214 3.11 11.96 -2.66
C GLN A 214 4.64 11.91 -2.63
N ALA A 215 5.24 12.82 -1.89
CA ALA A 215 6.67 12.78 -1.57
C ALA A 215 6.88 12.28 -0.15
N GLY A 216 7.93 11.46 0.05
CA GLY A 216 8.33 10.99 1.36
C GLY A 216 9.81 10.69 1.44
N ASP A 217 10.30 10.48 2.67
CA ASP A 217 11.72 10.25 2.93
C ASP A 217 12.19 8.88 2.41
N PHE A 218 13.34 8.87 1.72
CA PHE A 218 13.92 7.67 1.16
C PHE A 218 15.14 7.17 1.94
N GLY A 219 14.99 6.00 2.55
CA GLY A 219 16.05 5.29 3.26
C GLY A 219 16.70 4.23 2.38
N TYR A 220 17.96 4.43 2.01
CA TYR A 220 18.73 3.47 1.19
C TYR A 220 18.83 2.06 1.79
N GLY A 221 18.83 1.97 3.14
CA GLY A 221 18.88 0.69 3.84
C GLY A 221 17.59 -0.12 3.75
N ASN A 222 16.45 0.52 3.46
CA ASN A 222 15.17 -0.16 3.27
C ASN A 222 14.26 0.61 2.26
N PRO A 223 14.55 0.51 0.96
CA PRO A 223 13.77 1.16 -0.10
C PRO A 223 12.29 0.81 -0.07
N MET A 224 11.98 -0.45 0.25
CA MET A 224 10.60 -0.93 0.25
C MET A 224 9.78 -0.31 1.36
N ASP A 225 10.36 -0.16 2.55
CA ASP A 225 9.67 0.48 3.65
C ASP A 225 9.42 1.97 3.38
N SER A 226 10.37 2.68 2.76
CA SER A 226 10.14 4.05 2.29
C SER A 226 8.97 4.12 1.30
N PHE A 227 8.98 3.29 0.25
CA PHE A 227 7.88 3.29 -0.71
C PHE A 227 6.54 2.90 -0.10
N ARG A 228 6.54 1.94 0.84
CA ARG A 228 5.32 1.52 1.55
C ARG A 228 4.71 2.68 2.32
N ARG A 229 5.49 3.37 3.16
CA ARG A 229 5.00 4.50 3.96
C ARG A 229 4.47 5.61 3.06
N THR A 230 5.23 5.97 2.02
CA THR A 230 4.82 7.02 1.07
C THR A 230 3.61 6.59 0.22
N GLU A 231 3.45 5.30 -0.08
CA GLU A 231 2.25 4.76 -0.72
C GLU A 231 1.02 4.85 0.19
N GLU A 232 1.14 4.46 1.47
CA GLU A 232 0.07 4.59 2.46
C GLU A 232 -0.34 6.06 2.63
N GLU A 233 0.63 6.98 2.73
CA GLU A 233 0.39 8.43 2.76
C GLU A 233 -0.28 8.94 1.48
N ALA A 234 0.14 8.45 0.30
CA ALA A 234 -0.48 8.83 -0.97
C ALA A 234 -1.95 8.40 -1.06
N ILE A 235 -2.26 7.19 -0.59
CA ILE A 235 -3.64 6.69 -0.50
C ILE A 235 -4.43 7.54 0.50
N HIS A 236 -3.78 7.92 1.61
CA HIS A 236 -4.40 8.76 2.62
C HIS A 236 -4.75 10.16 2.09
N GLU A 237 -3.83 10.77 1.37
CA GLU A 237 -4.03 12.10 0.79
C GLU A 237 -5.04 12.07 -0.37
N LEU A 238 -5.06 10.99 -1.17
CA LEU A 238 -6.05 10.78 -2.23
C LEU A 238 -7.47 10.80 -1.68
N ALA A 239 -7.73 10.05 -0.61
CA ALA A 239 -9.07 10.03 -0.03
C ALA A 239 -9.40 11.29 0.76
N ARG A 240 -8.44 11.93 1.43
CA ARG A 240 -8.64 13.27 2.01
C ARG A 240 -9.13 14.25 0.96
N SER A 241 -8.44 14.31 -0.17
CA SER A 241 -8.77 15.19 -1.29
C SER A 241 -10.16 14.86 -1.88
N LEU A 242 -10.51 13.58 -2.01
CA LEU A 242 -11.84 13.16 -2.44
C LEU A 242 -12.94 13.59 -1.47
N VAL A 243 -12.74 13.41 -0.16
CA VAL A 243 -13.68 13.83 0.87
C VAL A 243 -13.95 15.33 0.80
N VAL A 244 -12.89 16.14 0.70
CA VAL A 244 -13.01 17.61 0.52
C VAL A 244 -13.78 17.94 -0.75
N LYS A 245 -13.45 17.30 -1.88
CA LYS A 245 -14.16 17.53 -3.14
C LYS A 245 -15.66 17.22 -3.04
N PHE A 246 -16.02 16.10 -2.44
CA PHE A 246 -17.40 15.66 -2.37
C PHE A 246 -18.24 16.45 -1.36
N SER A 247 -17.65 16.90 -0.25
CA SER A 247 -18.33 17.79 0.68
C SER A 247 -18.69 19.13 0.01
N HIS A 248 -17.81 19.67 -0.84
CA HIS A 248 -18.13 20.86 -1.65
C HIS A 248 -19.27 20.63 -2.65
N LEU A 249 -19.37 19.44 -3.27
CA LEU A 249 -20.48 19.12 -4.18
C LEU A 249 -21.81 19.01 -3.42
N GLN A 250 -21.83 18.37 -2.25
CA GLN A 250 -23.04 18.27 -1.42
C GLN A 250 -23.59 19.66 -1.05
N ARG A 251 -22.70 20.65 -0.82
CA ARG A 251 -23.08 22.06 -0.62
C ARG A 251 -23.84 22.63 -1.80
N GLN A 252 -23.35 22.47 -3.04
CA GLN A 252 -23.99 23.06 -4.22
C GLN A 252 -25.44 22.56 -4.40
N PHE A 253 -25.71 21.32 -3.99
CA PHE A 253 -27.05 20.75 -4.04
C PHE A 253 -27.91 21.11 -2.82
N SER A 254 -27.33 21.28 -1.63
CA SER A 254 -28.07 21.64 -0.41
C SER A 254 -28.40 23.13 -0.32
N THR A 255 -27.56 24.03 -0.84
CA THR A 255 -27.83 25.48 -0.87
C THR A 255 -28.97 25.90 -1.80
N ALA A 256 -29.62 24.96 -2.51
CA ALA A 256 -30.86 25.21 -3.24
C ALA A 256 -32.12 25.27 -2.32
N ARG A 257 -31.98 25.07 -1.00
CA ARG A 257 -33.08 25.21 -0.04
C ARG A 257 -32.66 26.07 1.17
N SER A 258 -33.44 27.14 1.35
CA SER A 258 -33.46 28.14 2.44
C SER A 258 -32.16 28.91 2.71
N ILE A 259 -32.15 30.15 2.21
CA ILE A 259 -31.38 31.25 2.78
C ILE A 259 -32.28 31.83 3.87
N ASP A 260 -32.01 31.51 5.13
CA ASP A 260 -32.34 32.39 6.25
C ASP A 260 -31.01 32.81 6.87
N ASP A 261 -30.76 34.12 6.79
CA ASP A 261 -29.57 34.79 7.28
C ASP A 261 -29.63 34.91 8.80
N ASP A 262 -28.96 33.99 9.52
CA ASP A 262 -28.35 34.32 10.80
C ASP A 262 -27.01 33.57 10.92
N VAL A 263 -25.93 34.37 10.99
CA VAL A 263 -24.54 33.92 10.97
C VAL A 263 -24.20 33.27 12.30
N GLN A 264 -24.36 31.95 12.38
CA GLN A 264 -23.74 31.11 13.40
C GLN A 264 -22.48 30.45 12.85
N GLU A 265 -21.39 30.48 13.62
CA GLU A 265 -20.29 29.53 13.55
C GLU A 265 -20.84 28.12 13.86
N GLU A 266 -21.65 27.56 12.96
CA GLU A 266 -21.99 26.15 13.02
C GLU A 266 -20.81 25.38 12.43
N ALA A 267 -19.94 24.92 13.33
CA ALA A 267 -19.03 23.82 13.02
C ALA A 267 -19.88 22.55 12.81
N SER A 268 -20.45 22.38 11.61
CA SER A 268 -21.14 21.13 11.28
C SER A 268 -20.10 20.02 11.21
N LYS A 269 -20.22 19.06 12.12
CA LYS A 269 -19.46 17.80 12.09
C LYS A 269 -20.26 16.84 11.20
N GLU A 270 -19.70 16.49 10.07
CA GLU A 270 -20.33 15.58 9.11
C GLU A 270 -19.45 14.34 8.93
N GLU A 271 -20.11 13.18 8.92
CA GLU A 271 -19.46 11.89 8.68
C GLU A 271 -19.68 11.51 7.22
N ILE A 272 -18.60 11.08 6.56
CA ILE A 272 -18.63 10.64 5.17
C ILE A 272 -18.01 9.25 5.07
N ALA A 273 -18.68 8.36 4.35
CA ALA A 273 -18.15 7.05 4.00
C ALA A 273 -17.83 7.03 2.50
N LEU A 274 -16.54 7.11 2.17
CA LEU A 274 -16.02 7.05 0.82
C LEU A 274 -15.59 5.62 0.49
N ARG A 275 -16.14 5.04 -0.56
CA ARG A 275 -15.66 3.77 -1.10
C ARG A 275 -14.77 4.05 -2.31
N MET A 276 -13.54 3.52 -2.27
CA MET A 276 -12.61 3.56 -3.40
C MET A 276 -12.32 2.14 -3.89
N ARG A 277 -12.45 1.92 -5.20
CA ARG A 277 -12.22 0.64 -5.87
C ARG A 277 -11.21 0.81 -6.98
N GLY A 278 -10.28 -0.13 -7.08
CA GLY A 278 -9.23 -0.07 -8.09
C GLY A 278 -8.20 1.03 -7.81
N VAL A 279 -7.73 1.13 -6.57
CA VAL A 279 -6.63 2.04 -6.22
C VAL A 279 -5.32 1.43 -6.71
N LEU A 280 -4.67 2.10 -7.65
CA LEU A 280 -3.48 1.63 -8.36
C LEU A 280 -2.26 2.49 -8.04
N VAL A 281 -1.13 1.83 -7.78
CA VAL A 281 0.17 2.50 -7.80
C VAL A 281 0.71 2.46 -9.20
N CYS A 282 0.93 3.64 -9.78
CA CYS A 282 1.30 3.76 -11.19
C CYS A 282 2.80 4.02 -11.37
N ARG A 283 3.43 4.64 -10.38
CA ARG A 283 4.82 5.08 -10.48
C ARG A 283 5.46 5.16 -9.10
N ARG A 284 6.71 4.74 -9.02
CA ARG A 284 7.61 4.95 -7.88
C ARG A 284 8.94 5.48 -8.42
N ILE A 285 9.42 6.57 -7.86
CA ILE A 285 10.66 7.25 -8.27
C ILE A 285 11.50 7.50 -7.04
N VAL A 286 12.82 7.36 -7.18
CA VAL A 286 13.79 7.76 -6.17
C VAL A 286 14.54 8.97 -6.67
N ASP A 287 14.59 10.03 -5.88
CA ASP A 287 15.56 11.11 -6.02
C ASP A 287 16.74 10.82 -5.08
N PRO A 288 17.85 10.26 -5.60
CA PRO A 288 19.00 9.95 -4.76
C PRO A 288 19.70 11.21 -4.22
N GLY A 289 19.56 12.37 -4.88
CA GLY A 289 20.16 13.62 -4.46
C GLY A 289 19.51 14.18 -3.21
N ASN A 290 18.18 14.20 -3.19
CA ASN A 290 17.39 14.75 -2.09
C ASN A 290 16.97 13.72 -1.03
N ARG A 291 17.27 12.43 -1.26
CA ARG A 291 16.80 11.30 -0.43
C ARG A 291 15.28 11.32 -0.30
N THR A 292 14.61 11.56 -1.41
CA THR A 292 13.15 11.60 -1.48
C THR A 292 12.68 10.48 -2.39
N CYS A 293 11.54 9.89 -2.08
CA CYS A 293 10.82 9.05 -3.02
C CYS A 293 9.47 9.68 -3.36
N LEU A 294 9.04 9.47 -4.60
CA LEU A 294 7.74 9.90 -5.08
C LEU A 294 6.92 8.66 -5.40
N VAL A 295 5.69 8.60 -4.89
CA VAL A 295 4.72 7.56 -5.22
C VAL A 295 3.50 8.20 -5.87
N THR A 296 3.13 7.70 -7.05
CA THR A 296 1.91 8.13 -7.75
C THR A 296 0.82 7.08 -7.59
N VAL A 297 -0.27 7.47 -6.95
CA VAL A 297 -1.47 6.66 -6.77
C VAL A 297 -2.61 7.23 -7.60
N ARG A 298 -3.41 6.36 -8.21
CA ARG A 298 -4.59 6.71 -9.00
C ARG A 298 -5.79 5.87 -8.60
N VAL A 299 -6.98 6.43 -8.76
CA VAL A 299 -8.25 5.71 -8.72
C VAL A 299 -9.15 6.18 -9.85
N ALA A 300 -9.77 5.25 -10.57
CA ALA A 300 -10.71 5.59 -11.63
C ALA A 300 -11.94 6.28 -11.05
N ARG A 301 -12.51 7.28 -11.74
CA ARG A 301 -13.71 7.98 -11.24
C ARG A 301 -14.88 7.04 -10.96
N THR A 302 -15.08 6.04 -11.83
CA THR A 302 -16.13 5.01 -11.67
C THR A 302 -15.89 4.09 -10.45
N GLY A 303 -14.66 4.06 -9.93
CA GLY A 303 -14.30 3.31 -8.73
C GLY A 303 -14.60 4.05 -7.44
N VAL A 304 -15.04 5.30 -7.50
CA VAL A 304 -15.30 6.14 -6.32
C VAL A 304 -16.79 6.31 -6.10
N ALA A 305 -17.25 6.01 -4.89
CA ALA A 305 -18.66 6.16 -4.51
C ALA A 305 -18.79 6.70 -3.08
N LEU A 306 -19.64 7.70 -2.90
CA LEU A 306 -20.09 8.16 -1.59
C LEU A 306 -21.20 7.26 -1.07
N ARG A 307 -21.24 7.07 0.25
CA ARG A 307 -22.29 6.37 0.97
C ARG A 307 -22.85 7.23 2.08
#